data_AF-A0A0J1FMV1-F1
#
_entry.id   AF-A0A0J1FMV1-F1
#
_cell.length_a   1.000
_cell.length_b   1.000
_cell.length_c   1.000
_cell.angle_alpha   90.00
_cell.angle_beta   90.00
_cell.angle_gamma   90.00
#
_symmetry.space_group_name_H-M   'P 1'
#
loop_
_entity.id
_entity.type
_entity.pdbx_description
1 polymer ?
#
loop_
_entity_poly.entity_id
_entity_poly.type
_entity_poly.pdbx_seq_one_letter_code
_entity_poly.pdbx_strand_id
1 'polypeptide(L)'
;MRKNNLDEMQEKKLLSIEHNGMWLAFWGLVAAIMIQTCLGADFKQLAGEWVILMVLSIYTLIACIKNGIWDRRLKPNLKTNTLMSLLAGLAVFVIFGIEFHLNNQHGLVLPTAAFIGISTFLLCLAALQFTSYLYKKRKELLEQACDK
;
A
#
# COMPACT_ATOMS: atom_id res chain seq x y z
N MET A 1 22.66 -20.92 -18.77
CA MET A 1 22.91 -20.13 -17.55
C MET A 1 23.57 -18.81 -17.97
N ARG A 2 22.92 -17.68 -17.76
CA ARG A 2 23.49 -16.36 -18.06
C ARG A 2 24.58 -16.11 -17.01
N LYS A 3 25.85 -15.96 -17.41
CA LYS A 3 26.94 -15.65 -16.47
C LYS A 3 26.63 -14.30 -15.83
N ASN A 4 26.41 -14.28 -14.51
CA ASN A 4 26.32 -13.04 -13.76
C ASN A 4 27.75 -12.50 -13.59
N ASN A 5 27.94 -11.20 -13.82
CA ASN A 5 29.23 -10.54 -13.62
C ASN A 5 29.46 -10.15 -12.16
N LEU A 6 28.40 -10.20 -11.36
CA LEU A 6 28.41 -9.85 -9.94
C LEU A 6 28.63 -11.11 -9.09
N ASP A 7 29.47 -10.99 -8.07
CA ASP A 7 29.55 -12.01 -7.03
C ASP A 7 28.27 -12.02 -6.16
N GLU A 8 28.07 -13.08 -5.37
CA GLU A 8 26.88 -13.24 -4.54
C GLU A 8 26.69 -12.09 -3.53
N MET A 9 27.78 -11.50 -3.03
CA MET A 9 27.72 -10.37 -2.11
C MET A 9 27.27 -9.09 -2.80
N GLN A 10 27.73 -8.86 -4.03
CA GLN A 10 27.34 -7.75 -4.89
C GLN A 10 25.87 -7.87 -5.30
N GLU A 11 25.40 -9.08 -5.65
CA GLU A 11 23.99 -9.31 -5.98
C GLU A 11 23.07 -9.03 -4.78
N LYS A 12 23.45 -9.49 -3.58
CA LYS A 12 22.71 -9.19 -2.35
C LYS A 12 22.69 -7.69 -2.03
N LYS A 13 23.79 -6.98 -2.25
CA LYS A 13 23.86 -5.52 -2.09
C LYS A 13 22.97 -4.81 -3.10
N LEU A 14 23.00 -5.23 -4.36
CA LEU A 14 22.17 -4.66 -5.42
C LEU A 14 20.69 -4.83 -5.10
N LEU A 15 20.26 -6.03 -4.68
CA LEU A 15 18.88 -6.29 -4.28
C LEU A 15 18.42 -5.39 -3.12
N SER A 16 19.31 -5.12 -2.17
CA SER A 16 19.05 -4.18 -1.07
C SER A 16 18.88 -2.75 -1.56
N ILE A 17 19.69 -2.32 -2.54
CA ILE A 17 19.57 -0.99 -3.16
C ILE A 17 18.28 -0.87 -3.95
N GLU A 18 17.94 -1.86 -4.77
CA GLU A 18 16.69 -1.89 -5.55
C GLU A 18 15.45 -1.88 -4.63
N HIS A 19 15.50 -2.65 -3.53
CA HIS A 19 14.45 -2.64 -2.52
C HIS A 19 14.27 -1.25 -1.88
N ASN A 20 15.38 -0.61 -1.49
CA ASN A 20 15.34 0.73 -0.92
C ASN A 20 14.86 1.77 -1.95
N GLY A 21 15.29 1.65 -3.21
CA GLY A 21 14.86 2.51 -4.31
C GLY A 21 13.37 2.40 -4.58
N MET A 22 12.82 1.19 -4.57
CA MET A 22 11.37 0.97 -4.71
C MET A 22 10.59 1.63 -3.56
N TRP A 23 11.03 1.47 -2.31
CA TRP A 23 10.38 2.13 -1.17
C TRP A 23 10.52 3.66 -1.20
N LEU A 24 11.65 4.17 -1.67
CA LEU A 24 11.85 5.61 -1.88
C LEU A 24 10.85 6.13 -2.92
N ALA A 25 10.69 5.44 -4.06
CA ALA A 25 9.71 5.81 -5.07
C ALA A 25 8.28 5.74 -4.52
N PHE A 26 7.94 4.69 -3.77
CA PHE A 26 6.63 4.53 -3.16
C PHE A 26 6.31 5.68 -2.18
N TRP A 27 7.17 5.90 -1.18
CA TRP A 27 6.96 6.97 -0.19
C TRP A 27 7.08 8.37 -0.78
N GLY A 28 7.93 8.55 -1.79
CA GLY A 28 8.04 9.80 -2.54
C GLY A 28 6.76 10.16 -3.28
N LEU A 29 6.13 9.18 -3.96
CA LEU A 29 4.83 9.37 -4.61
C LEU A 29 3.71 9.67 -3.60
N VAL A 30 3.69 8.96 -2.46
CA VAL A 30 2.73 9.24 -1.37
C VAL A 30 2.91 10.66 -0.85
N ALA A 31 4.14 11.09 -0.59
CA ALA A 31 4.43 12.45 -0.12
C ALA A 31 4.04 13.52 -1.15
N ALA A 32 4.28 13.27 -2.45
CA ALA A 32 3.89 14.18 -3.52
C ALA A 32 2.38 14.39 -3.57
N ILE A 33 1.61 13.28 -3.58
CA ILE A 33 0.14 13.31 -3.56
C ILE A 33 -0.36 14.06 -2.32
N MET A 34 0.19 13.76 -1.14
CA MET A 34 -0.19 14.43 0.11
C MET A 34 0.01 15.95 0.05
N ILE A 35 1.16 16.40 -0.46
CA ILE A 35 1.47 17.84 -0.60
C ILE A 35 0.51 18.49 -1.60
N GLN A 36 0.29 17.85 -2.75
CA GLN A 36 -0.62 18.37 -3.78
C GLN A 36 -2.06 18.45 -3.28
N THR A 37 -2.54 17.45 -2.55
CA THR A 37 -3.87 17.47 -1.91
C THR A 37 -3.98 18.61 -0.88
N CYS A 38 -2.98 18.82 -0.03
CA CYS A 38 -2.97 19.96 0.91
C CYS A 38 -2.93 21.33 0.21
N LEU A 39 -2.36 21.41 -0.99
CA LEU A 39 -2.35 22.61 -1.82
C LEU A 39 -3.64 22.82 -2.63
N GLY A 40 -4.61 21.91 -2.51
CA GLY A 40 -5.89 21.98 -3.23
C GLY A 40 -5.78 21.62 -4.73
N ALA A 41 -4.80 20.79 -5.10
CA ALA A 41 -4.68 20.30 -6.47
C ALA A 41 -5.90 19.46 -6.87
N ASP A 42 -6.38 19.65 -8.10
CA ASP A 42 -7.52 18.89 -8.62
C ASP A 42 -7.13 17.42 -8.88
N PHE A 43 -8.11 16.51 -8.83
CA PHE A 43 -7.90 15.08 -9.06
C PHE A 43 -7.24 14.80 -10.41
N LYS A 44 -7.51 15.63 -11.44
CA LYS A 44 -6.87 15.50 -12.76
C LYS A 44 -5.36 15.71 -12.71
N GLN A 45 -4.87 16.58 -11.82
CA GLN A 45 -3.44 16.82 -11.64
C GLN A 45 -2.79 15.64 -10.90
N LEU A 46 -3.49 15.10 -9.91
CA LEU A 46 -3.09 13.97 -9.06
C LEU A 46 -3.18 12.60 -9.76
N ALA A 47 -3.94 12.50 -10.86
CA ALA A 47 -4.24 11.23 -11.51
C ALA A 47 -2.97 10.50 -11.98
N GLY A 48 -1.96 11.25 -12.42
CA GLY A 48 -0.68 10.70 -12.86
C GLY A 48 0.07 10.01 -11.72
N GLU A 49 0.31 10.71 -10.61
CA GLU A 49 0.99 10.11 -9.45
C GLU A 49 0.18 8.97 -8.87
N TRP A 50 -1.14 9.13 -8.79
CA TRP A 50 -2.03 8.10 -8.26
C TRP A 50 -1.98 6.81 -9.08
N VAL A 51 -2.04 6.90 -10.41
CA VAL A 51 -1.95 5.72 -11.30
C VAL A 51 -0.60 5.02 -11.14
N ILE A 52 0.51 5.76 -11.10
CA ILE A 52 1.84 5.17 -10.93
C ILE A 52 1.94 4.45 -9.58
N LEU A 53 1.43 5.08 -8.51
CA LEU A 53 1.40 4.48 -7.17
C LEU A 53 0.57 3.19 -7.16
N MET A 54 -0.59 3.17 -7.82
CA MET A 54 -1.44 1.99 -7.92
C MET A 54 -0.78 0.86 -8.71
N VAL A 55 -0.14 1.16 -9.84
CA VAL A 55 0.59 0.15 -10.63
C VAL A 55 1.74 -0.44 -9.82
N LEU A 56 2.54 0.39 -9.16
CA LEU A 56 3.66 -0.05 -8.34
C LEU A 56 3.21 -0.94 -7.17
N SER A 57 2.15 -0.54 -6.48
CA SER A 57 1.60 -1.29 -5.34
C SER A 57 0.98 -2.62 -5.76
N ILE A 58 0.15 -2.65 -6.80
CA ILE A 58 -0.49 -3.87 -7.31
C ILE A 58 0.57 -4.85 -7.82
N TYR A 59 1.55 -4.37 -8.59
CA TYR A 59 2.63 -5.22 -9.07
C TYR A 59 3.38 -5.88 -7.91
N THR A 60 3.77 -5.08 -6.91
CA THR A 60 4.49 -5.56 -5.73
C THR A 60 3.66 -6.58 -4.96
N LEU A 61 2.38 -6.29 -4.72
CA LEU A 61 1.45 -7.17 -4.03
C LEU A 61 1.31 -8.53 -4.74
N ILE A 62 1.09 -8.52 -6.06
CA ILE A 62 0.96 -9.74 -6.86
C ILE A 62 2.27 -10.54 -6.83
N ALA A 63 3.42 -9.87 -6.99
CA ALA A 63 4.72 -10.51 -6.93
C ALA A 63 4.98 -11.16 -5.57
N CYS A 64 4.62 -10.48 -4.47
CA CYS A 64 4.72 -11.03 -3.11
C CYS A 64 3.85 -12.27 -2.94
N ILE A 65 2.56 -12.20 -3.32
CA ILE A 65 1.63 -13.33 -3.19
C ILE A 65 2.11 -14.52 -4.02
N LYS A 66 2.53 -14.32 -5.27
CA LYS A 66 2.98 -15.40 -6.16
C LYS A 66 4.15 -16.20 -5.59
N ASN A 67 5.03 -15.53 -4.84
CA ASN A 67 6.19 -16.10 -4.17
C ASN A 67 5.93 -16.53 -2.71
N GLY A 68 4.68 -16.46 -2.23
CA GLY A 68 4.34 -16.85 -0.86
C GLY A 68 4.94 -15.92 0.20
N ILE A 69 5.14 -14.64 -0.14
CA ILE A 69 5.65 -13.61 0.77
C ILE A 69 4.48 -12.73 1.21
N TRP A 70 4.26 -12.60 2.53
CA TRP A 70 3.24 -11.70 3.09
C TRP A 70 3.88 -10.45 3.67
N ASP A 71 4.46 -10.57 4.86
CA ASP A 71 5.13 -9.48 5.55
C ASP A 71 6.16 -10.07 6.52
N ARG A 72 7.20 -9.30 6.86
CA ARG A 72 8.26 -9.74 7.77
C ARG A 72 7.83 -9.81 9.23
N ARG A 73 6.86 -8.99 9.65
CA ARG A 73 6.44 -8.83 11.06
C ARG A 73 4.93 -9.03 11.26
N LEU A 74 4.12 -8.65 10.28
CA LEU A 74 2.67 -8.73 10.35
C LEU A 74 2.18 -10.11 9.93
N LYS A 75 1.21 -10.64 10.67
CA LYS A 75 0.56 -11.92 10.31
C LYS A 75 -0.74 -11.63 9.53
N PRO A 76 -1.09 -12.46 8.53
CA PRO A 76 -2.33 -12.34 7.74
C PRO A 76 -3.54 -12.83 8.57
N ASN A 77 -3.88 -12.07 9.61
CA ASN A 77 -4.96 -12.37 10.54
C ASN A 77 -5.95 -11.21 10.62
N LEU A 78 -7.17 -11.49 11.09
CA LEU A 78 -8.23 -10.49 11.17
C LEU A 78 -7.83 -9.30 12.05
N LYS A 79 -7.24 -9.55 13.23
CA LYS A 79 -6.89 -8.50 14.20
C LYS A 79 -5.90 -7.49 13.62
N THR A 80 -4.83 -7.98 12.99
CA THR A 80 -3.78 -7.17 12.36
C THR A 80 -4.35 -6.43 11.16
N ASN A 81 -5.15 -7.08 10.31
CA ASN A 81 -5.76 -6.42 9.15
C ASN A 81 -6.74 -5.31 9.58
N THR A 82 -7.54 -5.54 10.63
CA THR A 82 -8.44 -4.52 11.18
C THR A 82 -7.66 -3.35 11.76
N LEU A 83 -6.58 -3.60 12.52
CA LEU A 83 -5.74 -2.53 13.06
C LEU A 83 -5.11 -1.69 11.94
N MET A 84 -4.53 -2.34 10.93
CA MET A 84 -3.92 -1.63 9.79
C MET A 84 -4.95 -0.82 9.00
N SER A 85 -6.13 -1.39 8.76
CA SER A 85 -7.22 -0.68 8.08
C SER A 85 -7.74 0.49 8.89
N LEU A 86 -7.81 0.35 10.22
CA LEU A 86 -8.22 1.41 11.13
C LEU A 86 -7.25 2.58 11.10
N LEU A 87 -5.95 2.29 11.16
CA LEU A 87 -4.91 3.31 11.03
C LEU A 87 -5.00 4.03 9.68
N ALA A 88 -5.24 3.31 8.59
CA ALA A 88 -5.43 3.89 7.27
C ALA A 88 -6.67 4.80 7.21
N GLY A 89 -7.83 4.33 7.71
CA GLY A 89 -9.06 5.11 7.77
C GLY A 89 -8.93 6.37 8.62
N LEU A 90 -8.26 6.28 9.78
CA LEU A 90 -7.96 7.43 10.64
C LEU A 90 -7.03 8.43 9.97
N ALA A 91 -5.98 7.96 9.29
CA ALA A 91 -5.08 8.83 8.56
C ALA A 91 -5.83 9.63 7.48
N VAL A 92 -6.65 8.96 6.67
CA VAL A 92 -7.45 9.61 5.61
C VAL A 92 -8.49 10.57 6.21
N PHE A 93 -9.15 10.19 7.32
CA PHE A 93 -10.06 11.08 8.04
C PHE A 93 -9.37 12.39 8.45
N VAL A 94 -8.17 12.31 9.02
CA VAL A 94 -7.41 13.50 9.46
C VAL A 94 -6.99 14.35 8.26
N ILE A 95 -6.47 13.75 7.19
CA ILE A 95 -5.99 14.47 6.01
C ILE A 95 -7.12 15.26 5.36
N PHE A 96 -8.22 14.60 5.01
CA PHE A 96 -9.36 15.27 4.38
C PHE A 96 -10.06 16.21 5.37
N GLY A 97 -10.08 15.90 6.67
CA GLY A 97 -10.59 16.81 7.69
C GLY A 97 -9.83 18.15 7.71
N ILE A 98 -8.49 18.11 7.61
CA ILE A 98 -7.66 19.32 7.50
C ILE A 98 -7.95 20.05 6.19
N GLU A 99 -7.99 19.34 5.07
CA GLU A 99 -8.27 19.93 3.75
C GLU A 99 -9.62 20.66 3.72
N PHE A 100 -10.70 20.02 4.15
CA PHE A 100 -12.03 20.62 4.18
C PHE A 100 -12.11 21.83 5.14
N HIS A 101 -11.39 21.78 6.26
CA HIS A 101 -11.29 22.90 7.19
C HIS A 101 -10.55 24.10 6.56
N LEU A 102 -9.41 23.86 5.90
CA LEU A 102 -8.65 24.91 5.20
C LEU A 102 -9.43 25.54 4.03
N ASN A 103 -10.25 24.74 3.34
CA ASN A 103 -11.11 25.18 2.24
C ASN A 103 -12.43 25.86 2.69
N ASN A 104 -12.53 26.27 3.96
CA ASN A 104 -13.69 26.97 4.54
C ASN A 104 -15.04 26.25 4.42
N GLN A 105 -15.06 24.92 4.33
CA GLN A 105 -16.30 24.11 4.30
C GLN A 105 -16.77 23.69 5.70
N HIS A 106 -16.72 24.61 6.66
CA HIS A 106 -16.88 24.36 8.11
C HIS A 106 -18.12 23.53 8.50
N GLY A 107 -19.25 23.70 7.81
CA GLY A 107 -20.50 22.99 8.11
C GLY A 107 -20.53 21.52 7.66
N LEU A 108 -19.65 21.10 6.76
CA LEU A 108 -19.65 19.74 6.18
C LEU A 108 -18.37 18.95 6.48
N VAL A 109 -17.33 19.56 7.06
CA VAL A 109 -16.03 18.92 7.34
C VAL A 109 -16.18 17.57 8.04
N LEU A 110 -16.92 17.54 9.16
CA LEU A 110 -17.01 16.35 9.99
C LEU A 110 -17.76 15.19 9.30
N PRO A 111 -18.98 15.37 8.75
CA PRO A 111 -19.69 14.28 8.08
C PRO A 111 -18.98 13.79 6.80
N THR A 112 -18.37 14.67 5.99
CA THR A 112 -17.68 14.25 4.77
C THR A 112 -16.38 13.52 5.08
N ALA A 113 -15.55 14.05 5.98
CA ALA A 113 -14.31 13.38 6.39
C ALA A 113 -14.62 12.03 7.06
N ALA A 114 -15.64 11.95 7.92
CA ALA A 114 -16.06 10.70 8.56
C ALA A 114 -16.49 9.66 7.52
N PHE A 115 -17.29 10.05 6.53
CA PHE A 115 -17.71 9.16 5.46
C PHE A 115 -16.51 8.59 4.68
N ILE A 116 -15.58 9.46 4.26
CA ILE A 116 -14.38 9.06 3.51
C ILE A 116 -13.46 8.17 4.37
N GLY A 117 -13.28 8.50 5.65
CA GLY A 117 -12.48 7.70 6.58
C GLY A 117 -13.07 6.30 6.81
N ILE A 118 -14.39 6.21 7.02
CA ILE A 118 -15.10 4.93 7.20
C ILE A 118 -15.07 4.11 5.91
N SER A 119 -15.32 4.72 4.74
CA SER A 119 -15.26 4.01 3.47
C SER A 119 -13.86 3.47 3.20
N THR A 120 -12.82 4.25 3.51
CA THR A 120 -11.42 3.83 3.38
C THR A 120 -11.12 2.66 4.31
N PHE A 121 -11.55 2.73 5.58
CA PHE A 121 -11.41 1.63 6.52
C PHE A 121 -12.01 0.33 5.97
N LEU A 122 -13.25 0.38 5.48
CA LEU A 122 -13.96 -0.80 4.96
C LEU A 122 -13.28 -1.36 3.70
N LEU A 123 -12.86 -0.49 2.77
CA LEU A 123 -12.16 -0.88 1.55
C LEU A 123 -10.80 -1.51 1.84
N CYS A 124 -10.00 -0.89 2.70
CA CYS A 124 -8.71 -1.43 3.13
C CYS A 124 -8.88 -2.78 3.84
N LEU A 125 -9.91 -2.91 4.68
CA LEU A 125 -10.18 -4.16 5.37
C LEU A 125 -10.54 -5.26 4.38
N ALA A 126 -11.47 -5.00 3.46
CA ALA A 126 -11.86 -5.95 2.42
C ALA A 126 -10.65 -6.37 1.55
N ALA A 127 -9.83 -5.41 1.13
CA ALA A 127 -8.63 -5.69 0.34
C ALA A 127 -7.60 -6.53 1.11
N LEU A 128 -7.32 -6.20 2.37
CA LEU A 128 -6.40 -6.98 3.20
C LEU A 128 -6.92 -8.39 3.50
N GLN A 129 -8.23 -8.56 3.70
CA GLN A 129 -8.84 -9.88 3.85
C GLN A 129 -8.72 -10.70 2.57
N PHE A 130 -9.07 -10.10 1.43
CA PHE A 130 -9.00 -10.77 0.14
C PHE A 130 -7.56 -11.20 -0.20
N THR A 131 -6.59 -10.32 -0.01
CA THR A 131 -5.16 -10.63 -0.23
C THR A 131 -4.62 -11.65 0.77
N SER A 132 -5.03 -11.59 2.04
CA SER A 132 -4.69 -12.61 3.05
C SER A 132 -5.21 -13.99 2.66
N TYR A 133 -6.43 -14.05 2.11
CA TYR A 133 -7.02 -15.29 1.62
C TYR A 133 -6.23 -15.85 0.42
N LEU A 134 -5.95 -15.01 -0.58
CA LEU A 134 -5.15 -15.41 -1.75
C LEU A 134 -3.75 -15.88 -1.35
N TYR A 135 -3.12 -15.19 -0.41
CA TYR A 135 -1.82 -15.56 0.14
C TYR A 135 -1.84 -16.95 0.79
N LYS A 136 -2.81 -17.23 1.67
CA LYS A 136 -2.90 -18.54 2.34
C LYS A 136 -3.07 -19.68 1.34
N LYS A 137 -4.00 -19.51 0.39
CA LYS A 137 -4.22 -20.47 -0.70
C LYS A 137 -2.95 -20.71 -1.51
N ARG A 138 -2.21 -19.64 -1.84
CA ARG A 138 -0.97 -19.76 -2.62
C ARG A 138 0.16 -20.41 -1.82
N LYS A 139 0.25 -20.13 -0.52
CA LYS A 139 1.24 -20.73 0.38
C LYS A 139 1.05 -22.25 0.50
N GLU A 140 -0.19 -22.70 0.71
CA GLU A 140 -0.53 -24.12 0.75
C GLU A 140 -0.14 -24.86 -0.54
N LEU A 141 -0.39 -24.25 -1.71
CA LEU A 141 0.01 -24.82 -3.00
C LEU A 141 1.53 -24.94 -3.15
N LEU A 142 2.29 -23.98 -2.62
CA LEU A 142 3.76 -24.01 -2.67
C LEU A 142 4.33 -25.07 -1.72
N GLU A 143 3.73 -25.25 -0.54
CA GLU A 143 4.12 -26.29 0.42
C GLU A 143 3.86 -27.69 -0.17
N GLN A 144 2.67 -27.93 -0.74
CA GLN A 144 2.33 -29.21 -1.39
C GLN A 144 3.21 -29.54 -2.61
N ALA A 145 3.76 -28.53 -3.29
CA ALA A 145 4.66 -28.74 -4.41
C ALA A 145 6.09 -29.05 -3.97
N CYS A 146 6.48 -28.69 -2.74
CA CYS A 146 7.78 -29.00 -2.17
C CYS A 146 7.84 -30.42 -1.58
N ASP A 147 6.70 -30.93 -1.11
CA ASP A 147 6.59 -32.27 -0.50
C ASP A 147 6.44 -33.41 -1.54
N LYS A 148 6.42 -33.08 -2.85
CA LYS A 148 6.35 -34.03 -3.98
C LYS A 148 7.68 -34.16 -4.69
#